data_AF-A0A1I4VR73-F1
#
_entry.id   AF-A0A1I4VR73-F1
#
_cell.length_a   1.000
_cell.length_b   1.000
_cell.length_c   1.000
_cell.angle_alpha   90.00
_cell.angle_beta   90.00
_cell.angle_gamma   90.00
#
_symmetry.space_group_name_H-M   'P 1'
#
loop_
_entity.id
_entity.type
_entity.pdbx_description
1 polymer ?
#
loop_
_entity_poly.entity_id
_entity_poly.type
_entity_poly.pdbx_seq_one_letter_code
_entity_poly.pdbx_strand_id
1 'polypeptide(L)'
;MSGKHLVCQGATCMCNFGTAPDKLQVKTQSKRYINDNAGSKKLMATHMDIGKTFEKNTFGSCAKMNNNPCQVVVTQWSGFYDKITLQDNSGKALLEDSKATCPIGGPDCIKIVNHGQTAEASAQNVKKADDEVLAELLPFVNIKGGAKKYIPINQ
;
A
#
# COMPACT_ATOMS: atom_id res chain seq x y z
N MET A 1 5.72 -16.97 -6.45
CA MET A 1 5.72 -16.04 -5.29
C MET A 1 4.29 -15.67 -5.01
N SER A 2 3.71 -16.14 -3.90
CA SER A 2 2.36 -15.70 -3.49
C SER A 2 2.40 -14.18 -3.33
N GLY A 3 1.55 -13.48 -4.08
CA GLY A 3 1.64 -12.05 -4.37
C GLY A 3 1.27 -11.18 -3.18
N LYS A 4 2.18 -11.09 -2.19
CA LYS A 4 2.06 -10.15 -1.09
C LYS A 4 2.57 -8.77 -1.49
N HIS A 5 1.80 -7.75 -1.18
CA HIS A 5 2.11 -6.36 -1.49
C HIS A 5 2.83 -5.68 -0.33
N LEU A 6 3.81 -4.84 -0.69
CA LEU A 6 4.45 -3.92 0.24
C LEU A 6 3.47 -2.82 0.67
N VAL A 7 3.69 -2.24 1.83
CA VAL A 7 2.82 -1.20 2.38
C VAL A 7 3.44 0.17 2.11
N CYS A 8 2.63 1.16 1.70
CA CYS A 8 3.07 2.55 1.57
C CYS A 8 2.24 3.53 2.41
N GLN A 9 2.73 4.77 2.40
CA GLN A 9 2.03 5.97 2.81
C GLN A 9 0.56 5.94 2.37
N GLY A 10 -0.35 6.20 3.31
CA GLY A 10 -1.78 6.17 3.05
C GLY A 10 -2.42 4.79 3.15
N ALA A 11 -1.66 3.75 3.53
CA ALA A 11 -2.21 2.44 3.85
C ALA A 11 -3.31 2.56 4.91
N THR A 12 -4.43 1.87 4.70
CA THR A 12 -5.56 1.89 5.62
C THR A 12 -5.40 0.76 6.63
N CYS A 13 -5.37 1.12 7.91
CA CYS A 13 -5.27 0.17 9.01
C CYS A 13 -6.55 0.19 9.85
N MET A 14 -6.83 -0.92 10.51
CA MET A 14 -7.97 -1.07 11.40
C MET A 14 -7.58 -1.90 12.62
N CYS A 15 -7.99 -1.44 13.81
CA CYS A 15 -7.85 -2.22 15.04
C CYS A 15 -9.04 -3.17 15.20
N ASN A 16 -8.79 -4.41 15.65
CA ASN A 16 -9.86 -5.38 15.94
C ASN A 16 -10.86 -4.88 17.00
N PHE A 17 -10.45 -3.92 17.84
CA PHE A 17 -11.27 -3.32 18.90
C PHE A 17 -11.73 -1.89 18.57
N GLY A 18 -11.33 -1.36 17.41
CA GLY A 18 -11.71 -0.04 16.92
C GLY A 18 -12.96 -0.09 16.05
N THR A 19 -13.67 1.03 15.95
CA THR A 19 -14.89 1.15 15.13
C THR A 19 -14.65 1.83 13.78
N ALA A 20 -13.53 2.51 13.60
CA ALA A 20 -13.18 3.20 12.36
C ALA A 20 -11.76 2.88 11.90
N PRO A 21 -11.50 2.84 10.58
CA PRO A 21 -10.14 2.74 10.05
C PRO A 21 -9.42 4.10 10.05
N ASP A 22 -8.09 4.07 10.03
CA ASP A 22 -7.23 5.25 9.91
C ASP A 22 -6.09 4.98 8.92
N LYS A 23 -5.45 6.05 8.43
CA LYS A 23 -4.38 5.97 7.42
C LYS A 23 -3.00 6.07 8.04
N LEU A 24 -2.11 5.17 7.64
CA LEU A 24 -0.72 5.14 8.06
C LEU A 24 0.07 6.25 7.37
N GLN A 25 0.81 7.02 8.17
CA GLN A 25 1.73 8.06 7.76
C GLN A 25 3.16 7.61 8.10
N VAL A 26 3.94 7.31 7.06
CA VAL A 26 5.37 7.02 7.12
C VAL A 26 6.11 8.32 7.43
N LYS A 27 6.75 8.38 8.59
CA LYS A 27 7.52 9.55 9.04
C LYS A 27 9.01 9.23 9.18
N THR A 28 9.37 7.96 9.09
CA THR A 28 10.70 7.49 9.46
C THR A 28 11.70 7.48 8.30
N GLN A 29 11.22 7.64 7.06
CA GLN A 29 12.06 7.67 5.87
C GLN A 29 11.46 8.62 4.83
N SER A 30 12.31 9.16 3.95
CA SER A 30 11.94 10.17 2.96
C SER A 30 12.43 9.87 1.52
N LYS A 31 13.01 8.69 1.29
CA LYS A 31 13.74 8.38 0.05
C LYS A 31 13.18 7.21 -0.75
N ARG A 32 12.45 6.30 -0.10
CA ARG A 32 12.00 5.05 -0.71
C ARG A 32 10.51 5.16 -1.03
N TYR A 33 10.21 5.26 -2.31
CA TYR A 33 8.85 5.31 -2.84
C TYR A 33 8.53 3.99 -3.55
N ILE A 34 7.28 3.54 -3.45
CA ILE A 34 6.80 2.34 -4.14
C ILE A 34 5.62 2.68 -5.05
N ASN A 35 5.69 2.16 -6.28
CA ASN A 35 4.63 2.28 -7.28
C ASN A 35 4.11 3.72 -7.47
N ASP A 36 5.03 4.68 -7.51
CA ASP A 36 4.77 6.11 -7.73
C ASP A 36 5.74 6.60 -8.80
N ASN A 37 5.21 6.93 -9.97
CA ASN A 37 6.01 7.36 -11.12
C ASN A 37 6.77 8.68 -10.86
N ALA A 38 6.20 9.55 -10.02
CA ALA A 38 6.83 10.81 -9.63
C ALA A 38 7.75 10.66 -8.41
N GLY A 39 7.69 9.53 -7.70
CA GLY A 39 8.54 9.24 -6.54
C GLY A 39 8.45 10.30 -5.44
N SER A 40 7.24 10.72 -5.06
CA SER A 40 7.04 11.86 -4.16
C SER A 40 6.00 11.66 -3.06
N LYS A 41 5.05 10.73 -3.22
CA LYS A 41 3.89 10.59 -2.32
C LYS A 41 3.81 9.23 -1.65
N LYS A 42 4.17 8.13 -2.33
CA LYS A 42 3.99 6.76 -1.82
C LYS A 42 5.22 6.21 -1.12
N LEU A 43 5.62 6.84 -0.02
CA LEU A 43 6.74 6.38 0.81
C LEU A 43 6.48 4.96 1.34
N MET A 44 7.46 4.06 1.24
CA MET A 44 7.37 2.70 1.78
C MET A 44 7.35 2.70 3.32
N ALA A 45 6.44 1.94 3.91
CA ALA A 45 6.33 1.81 5.36
C ALA A 45 7.26 0.72 5.91
N THR A 46 7.75 0.93 7.13
CA THR A 46 8.71 0.06 7.81
C THR A 46 8.27 -0.27 9.24
N HIS A 47 8.82 -1.34 9.80
CA HIS A 47 8.55 -1.71 11.20
C HIS A 47 8.97 -0.66 12.23
N MET A 48 9.76 0.33 11.82
CA MET A 48 10.20 1.44 12.66
C MET A 48 9.17 2.57 12.71
N ASP A 49 8.11 2.54 11.88
CA ASP A 49 7.00 3.49 11.93
C ASP A 49 6.10 3.24 13.16
N ILE A 50 6.68 3.44 14.35
CA ILE A 50 6.07 3.32 15.67
C ILE A 50 5.69 4.71 16.23
N GLY A 51 4.83 4.73 17.26
CA GLY A 51 4.34 5.95 17.90
C GLY A 51 3.04 6.47 17.28
N LYS A 52 2.93 7.79 17.15
CA LYS A 52 1.78 8.50 16.55
C LYS A 52 2.00 8.69 15.05
N THR A 53 1.88 7.59 14.32
CA THR A 53 2.12 7.51 12.87
C THR A 53 0.86 7.50 12.05
N PHE A 54 -0.33 7.57 12.66
CA PHE A 54 -1.57 7.65 11.89
C PHE A 54 -2.00 9.11 11.66
N GLU A 55 -2.83 9.34 10.65
CA GLU A 55 -3.31 10.69 10.30
C GLU A 55 -4.20 11.26 11.41
N LYS A 56 -5.25 10.53 11.81
CA LYS A 56 -6.16 10.97 12.88
C LYS A 56 -5.71 10.49 14.26
N ASN A 57 -4.79 9.54 14.32
CA ASN A 57 -4.33 8.88 15.54
C ASN A 57 -5.49 8.30 16.38
N THR A 58 -6.54 7.84 15.71
CA THR A 58 -7.69 7.22 16.35
C THR A 58 -8.37 6.23 15.43
N PHE A 59 -8.74 5.07 15.97
CA PHE A 59 -9.61 4.10 15.29
C PHE A 59 -11.08 4.23 15.73
N GLY A 60 -11.54 5.45 16.02
CA GLY A 60 -12.88 5.71 16.55
C GLY A 60 -12.96 5.37 18.04
N SER A 61 -13.96 4.59 18.44
CA SER A 61 -14.11 4.10 19.82
C SER A 61 -13.37 2.77 20.02
N CYS A 62 -12.77 2.59 21.20
CA CYS A 62 -12.03 1.37 21.55
C CYS A 62 -12.84 0.51 22.54
N ALA A 63 -13.19 -0.72 22.15
CA ALA A 63 -13.90 -1.65 23.02
C ALA A 63 -13.09 -2.00 24.30
N LYS A 64 -11.76 -2.05 24.20
CA LYS A 64 -10.86 -2.28 25.35
C LYS A 64 -10.74 -1.10 26.30
N MET A 65 -11.20 0.08 25.89
CA MET A 65 -11.21 1.29 26.70
C MET A 65 -12.64 1.67 27.10
N ASN A 66 -13.56 0.70 27.29
CA ASN A 66 -14.97 0.96 27.60
C ASN A 66 -15.66 1.90 26.59
N ASN A 67 -15.37 1.73 25.29
CA ASN A 67 -15.87 2.57 24.19
C ASN A 67 -15.45 4.04 24.23
N ASN A 68 -14.45 4.40 25.05
CA ASN A 68 -13.81 5.71 24.98
C ASN A 68 -13.09 5.91 23.64
N PRO A 69 -12.83 7.17 23.24
CA PRO A 69 -12.08 7.48 22.03
C PRO A 69 -10.71 6.81 22.05
N CYS A 70 -10.42 6.06 20.99
CA CYS A 70 -9.18 5.34 20.81
C CYS A 70 -8.02 6.33 20.63
N GLN A 71 -6.95 6.17 21.40
CA GLN A 71 -5.67 6.84 21.16
C GLN A 71 -4.69 5.81 20.64
N VAL A 72 -4.50 5.75 19.32
CA VAL A 72 -3.58 4.77 18.74
C VAL A 72 -2.14 5.22 18.95
N VAL A 73 -1.35 4.34 19.54
CA VAL A 73 0.10 4.46 19.61
C VAL A 73 0.67 3.10 19.24
N VAL A 74 1.38 3.03 18.12
CA VAL A 74 2.02 1.78 17.69
C VAL A 74 3.27 1.57 18.54
N THR A 75 3.39 0.40 19.16
CA THR A 75 4.56 0.05 19.98
C THR A 75 5.54 -0.80 19.20
N GLN A 76 5.02 -1.71 18.39
CA GLN A 76 5.81 -2.62 17.56
C GLN A 76 4.98 -3.11 16.37
N TRP A 77 5.69 -3.49 15.32
CA TRP A 77 5.17 -4.19 14.16
C TRP A 77 5.67 -5.64 14.15
N SER A 78 4.84 -6.57 13.69
CA SER A 78 5.14 -7.97 13.48
C SER A 78 4.82 -8.37 12.03
N GLY A 79 5.39 -9.49 11.56
CA GLY A 79 5.17 -9.97 10.19
C GLY A 79 5.78 -9.08 9.11
N PHE A 80 6.85 -8.35 9.43
CA PHE A 80 7.63 -7.57 8.45
C PHE A 80 8.53 -8.47 7.59
N TYR A 81 8.97 -7.97 6.45
CA TYR A 81 9.79 -8.72 5.51
C TYR A 81 11.29 -8.50 5.75
N ASP A 82 11.97 -9.53 6.28
CA ASP A 82 13.38 -9.45 6.68
C ASP A 82 14.37 -9.27 5.53
N LYS A 83 13.99 -9.58 4.30
CA LYS A 83 14.89 -9.51 3.14
C LYS A 83 15.02 -8.10 2.55
N ILE A 84 14.15 -7.17 2.93
CA ILE A 84 14.22 -5.76 2.49
C ILE A 84 14.49 -4.89 3.71
N THR A 85 15.69 -4.32 3.77
CA THR A 85 16.10 -3.39 4.82
C THR A 85 16.42 -2.03 4.20
N LEU A 86 15.75 -0.98 4.66
CA LEU A 86 16.11 0.39 4.32
C LEU A 86 17.31 0.80 5.16
N GLN A 87 18.42 1.13 4.49
CA GLN A 87 19.62 1.63 5.17
C GLN A 87 19.38 2.96 5.90
N ASP A 88 18.46 3.79 5.40
CA ASP A 88 18.18 5.12 5.95
C ASP A 88 17.62 5.09 7.38
N ASN A 89 16.93 4.00 7.76
CA ASN A 89 16.29 3.87 9.08
C ASN A 89 16.53 2.49 9.71
N SER A 90 17.40 1.67 9.10
CA SER A 90 17.55 0.23 9.40
C SER A 90 16.22 -0.54 9.47
N GLY A 91 15.18 0.01 8.85
CA GLY A 91 13.82 -0.48 8.90
C GLY A 91 13.61 -1.60 7.89
N LYS A 92 13.05 -2.72 8.32
CA LYS A 92 12.48 -3.77 7.48
C LYS A 92 11.12 -3.36 6.92
N ALA A 93 10.85 -3.73 5.67
CA ALA A 93 9.62 -3.35 4.97
C ALA A 93 8.38 -4.05 5.55
N LEU A 94 7.26 -3.33 5.61
CA LEU A 94 5.96 -3.90 5.97
C LEU A 94 5.28 -4.53 4.76
N LEU A 95 4.59 -5.63 5.01
CA LEU A 95 3.72 -6.36 4.08
C LEU A 95 2.26 -6.18 4.49
N GLU A 96 1.33 -6.48 3.58
CA GLU A 96 -0.11 -6.42 3.86
C GLU A 96 -0.57 -7.30 5.05
N ASP A 97 0.17 -8.38 5.35
CA ASP A 97 -0.10 -9.26 6.47
C ASP A 97 0.63 -8.85 7.76
N SER A 98 1.44 -7.80 7.71
CA SER A 98 2.07 -7.23 8.90
C SER A 98 1.00 -6.69 9.86
N LYS A 99 1.26 -6.83 11.15
CA LYS A 99 0.34 -6.40 12.22
C LYS A 99 1.04 -5.45 13.16
N ALA A 100 0.29 -4.55 13.75
CA ALA A 100 0.78 -3.59 14.73
C ALA A 100 0.18 -3.85 16.11
N THR A 101 0.98 -3.55 17.13
CA THR A 101 0.62 -3.69 18.54
C THR A 101 0.36 -2.32 19.16
N CYS A 102 -0.73 -2.21 19.93
CA CYS A 102 -1.08 -1.04 20.72
C CYS A 102 -1.10 -1.43 22.21
N PRO A 103 -0.64 -0.56 23.14
CA PRO A 103 -0.61 -0.87 24.57
C PRO A 103 -2.00 -1.20 25.15
N ILE A 104 -3.07 -0.66 24.54
CA ILE A 104 -4.46 -0.87 24.99
C ILE A 104 -5.07 -2.15 24.40
N GLY A 105 -4.78 -2.45 23.14
CA GLY A 105 -5.36 -3.58 22.41
C GLY A 105 -4.60 -4.90 22.61
N GLY A 106 -3.33 -4.82 23.02
CA GLY A 106 -2.43 -5.97 23.13
C GLY A 106 -1.70 -6.29 21.82
N PRO A 107 -0.93 -7.40 21.79
CA PRO A 107 -0.12 -7.80 20.65
C PRO A 107 -0.98 -8.00 19.39
N ASP A 108 -0.49 -7.53 18.25
CA ASP A 108 -1.07 -7.75 16.91
C ASP A 108 -2.54 -7.35 16.75
N CYS A 109 -2.99 -6.35 17.51
CA CYS A 109 -4.39 -5.92 17.49
C CYS A 109 -4.77 -5.08 16.25
N ILE A 110 -3.80 -4.46 15.58
CA ILE A 110 -4.00 -3.60 14.40
C ILE A 110 -3.61 -4.36 13.14
N LYS A 111 -4.50 -4.39 12.15
CA LYS A 111 -4.31 -5.03 10.85
C LYS A 111 -4.29 -4.00 9.74
N ILE A 112 -3.56 -4.31 8.68
CA ILE A 112 -3.57 -3.52 7.44
C ILE A 112 -4.71 -4.06 6.57
N VAL A 113 -5.67 -3.19 6.25
CA VAL A 113 -6.84 -3.53 5.42
C VAL A 113 -6.54 -3.22 3.96
N ASN A 114 -5.80 -2.14 3.71
CA ASN A 114 -5.37 -1.76 2.38
C ASN A 114 -3.91 -1.32 2.43
N HIS A 115 -3.06 -1.93 1.59
CA HIS A 115 -1.62 -1.64 1.54
C HIS A 115 -1.29 -0.22 1.01
N GLY A 116 -2.27 0.52 0.51
CA GLY A 116 -2.16 1.92 0.09
C GLY A 116 -1.55 2.13 -1.29
N GLN A 117 -1.09 1.06 -1.96
CA GLN A 117 -0.55 1.19 -3.31
C GLN A 117 -1.69 1.32 -4.32
N THR A 118 -1.52 2.24 -5.26
CA THR A 118 -2.38 2.35 -6.44
C THR A 118 -1.56 1.94 -7.65
N ALA A 119 -2.05 0.98 -8.44
CA ALA A 119 -1.39 0.57 -9.67
C ALA A 119 -1.44 1.73 -10.68
N GLU A 120 -0.28 2.19 -11.12
CA GLU A 120 -0.16 3.20 -12.17
C GLU A 120 0.34 2.51 -13.45
N ALA A 121 -0.50 2.53 -14.50
CA ALA A 121 -0.12 1.98 -15.79
C ALA A 121 0.97 2.85 -16.41
N SER A 122 2.18 2.31 -16.54
CA SER A 122 3.27 2.98 -17.24
C SER A 122 3.23 2.69 -18.74
N ALA A 123 3.92 3.50 -19.54
CA ALA A 123 4.12 3.21 -20.96
C ALA A 123 4.76 1.82 -21.21
N GLN A 124 5.54 1.32 -20.26
CA GLN A 124 6.11 -0.03 -20.33
C GLN A 124 5.06 -1.11 -20.12
N ASN A 125 4.07 -0.89 -19.25
CA ASN A 125 2.93 -1.80 -19.08
C ASN A 125 2.13 -1.87 -20.39
N VAL A 126 1.87 -0.73 -21.02
CA VAL A 126 1.17 -0.67 -22.31
C VAL A 126 1.96 -1.40 -23.41
N LYS A 127 3.29 -1.21 -23.49
CA LYS A 127 4.13 -1.91 -24.47
C LYS A 127 4.14 -3.44 -24.28
N LYS A 128 4.07 -3.91 -23.04
CA LYS A 128 4.06 -5.35 -22.69
C LYS A 128 2.66 -5.95 -22.67
N ALA A 129 1.60 -5.15 -22.71
CA ALA A 129 0.23 -5.63 -22.77
C ALA A 129 0.01 -6.41 -24.07
N ASP A 130 -0.88 -7.40 -24.02
CA ASP A 130 -1.26 -8.19 -25.18
C ASP A 130 -1.98 -7.32 -26.22
N ASP A 131 -1.59 -7.44 -27.48
CA ASP A 131 -2.07 -6.56 -28.54
C ASP A 131 -3.53 -6.83 -28.92
N GLU A 132 -3.99 -8.09 -28.85
CA GLU A 132 -5.37 -8.46 -29.15
C GLU A 132 -6.32 -7.94 -28.06
N VAL A 133 -5.94 -8.12 -26.79
CA VAL A 133 -6.69 -7.59 -25.64
C VAL A 133 -6.78 -6.06 -25.70
N LEU A 134 -5.70 -5.40 -26.11
CA LEU A 134 -5.68 -3.95 -26.24
C LEU A 134 -6.58 -3.46 -27.38
N ALA A 135 -6.61 -4.18 -28.51
CA ALA A 135 -7.47 -3.88 -29.64
C ALA A 135 -8.96 -4.11 -29.33
N GLU A 136 -9.29 -5.11 -28.50
CA GLU A 136 -10.68 -5.36 -28.07
C GLU A 136 -11.18 -4.30 -27.08
N LEU A 137 -10.35 -3.93 -26.10
CA LEU A 137 -10.70 -2.90 -25.11
C LEU A 137 -10.74 -1.49 -25.72
N LEU A 138 -9.84 -1.20 -26.65
CA LEU A 138 -9.66 0.13 -27.23
C LEU A 138 -9.64 0.08 -28.77
N PRO A 139 -10.75 -0.33 -29.43
CA PRO A 139 -10.80 -0.63 -30.87
C PRO A 139 -10.56 0.59 -31.76
N PHE A 140 -10.73 1.80 -31.23
CA PHE A 140 -10.55 3.06 -31.97
C PHE A 140 -9.21 3.75 -31.67
N VAL A 141 -8.36 3.18 -30.81
CA VAL A 141 -7.10 3.80 -30.39
C VAL A 141 -5.93 2.87 -30.70
N ASN A 142 -5.03 3.30 -31.59
CA ASN A 142 -3.78 2.58 -31.82
C ASN A 142 -2.73 3.04 -30.81
N ILE A 143 -2.46 2.20 -29.81
CA ILE A 143 -1.67 2.59 -28.63
C ILE A 143 -0.17 2.31 -28.81
N LYS A 144 0.21 1.38 -29.68
CA LYS A 144 1.62 1.00 -29.91
C LYS A 144 2.26 1.62 -31.15
N GLY A 145 1.54 2.47 -31.89
CA GLY A 145 2.12 3.21 -33.03
C GLY A 145 2.61 2.30 -34.16
N GLY A 146 2.04 1.10 -34.29
CA GLY A 146 2.28 0.22 -35.43
C GLY A 146 1.29 0.57 -36.54
N ALA A 147 1.79 0.95 -37.71
CA ALA A 147 1.01 1.22 -38.91
C ALA A 147 -0.12 0.19 -39.07
N LYS A 148 -1.32 0.68 -39.41
CA LYS A 148 -2.46 -0.17 -39.75
C LYS A 148 -1.98 -1.25 -40.73
N LYS A 149 -1.83 -2.50 -40.28
CA LYS A 149 -1.85 -3.62 -41.21
C LYS A 149 -3.27 -3.64 -41.74
N TYR A 150 -3.42 -3.19 -42.98
CA TYR A 150 -4.63 -3.37 -43.76
C TYR A 150 -5.03 -4.84 -43.61
N ILE A 151 -6.18 -5.09 -42.97
CA ILE A 151 -6.86 -6.37 -43.05
C ILE A 151 -7.78 -6.19 -44.25
N PRO A 152 -7.44 -6.71 -45.44
CA PRO A 152 -8.35 -6.63 -46.57
C PRO A 152 -9.62 -7.40 -46.19
N ILE A 153 -10.72 -6.67 -46.09
CA ILE A 153 -12.04 -7.30 -46.15
C ILE A 153 -12.18 -7.81 -47.58
N ASN A 154 -12.07 -9.14 -47.74
CA ASN A 154 -12.34 -9.76 -49.03
C ASN A 154 -13.74 -9.35 -49.48
N GLN A 155 -13.78 -8.86 -50.71
CA GLN A 155 -14.96 -8.50 -51.50
C GLN A 155 -15.83 -9.71 -51.79
#